data_AF-A0A7W6X5H1-F1
#
_entry.id   AF-A0A7W6X5H1-F1
#
_cell.length_a   1.000
_cell.length_b   1.000
_cell.length_c   1.000
_cell.angle_alpha   90.00
_cell.angle_beta   90.00
_cell.angle_gamma   90.00
#
_symmetry.space_group_name_H-M   'P 1'
#
loop_
_entity.id
_entity.type
_entity.pdbx_description
1 polymer ?
#
loop_
_entity_poly.entity_id
_entity_poly.type
_entity_poly.pdbx_seq_one_letter_code
_entity_poly.pdbx_strand_id
1 'polypeptide(L)'
;MTALLAMLAMAGYQNRDKLAELLKGATGGSSAGGQQPPGGVLGNLGGMLGAGGIGGLLNGGIGELLERFNQNGQGEVADSWVKPGPNKEISSPELRNAIGSDVLEKLEQQTGLSQDEILTRLSRELPSAVDKYTPDGRLPEA
;
A
#
# COMPACT_ATOMS: atom_id res chain seq x y z
N MET A 1 -1.02 9.92 -33.23
CA MET A 1 -0.60 9.45 -31.89
C MET A 1 0.94 9.41 -31.76
N THR A 2 1.66 10.46 -32.16
CA THR A 2 3.14 10.52 -32.12
C THR A 2 3.67 11.72 -31.33
N ALA A 3 2.81 12.65 -30.90
CA ALA A 3 3.20 13.84 -30.16
C ALA A 3 3.50 13.57 -28.67
N LEU A 4 2.93 12.51 -28.08
CA LEU A 4 3.12 12.20 -26.65
C LEU A 4 4.50 11.58 -26.36
N LEU A 5 5.13 10.93 -27.35
CA LEU A 5 6.49 10.38 -27.21
C LEU A 5 7.58 11.46 -27.30
N ALA A 6 7.31 12.58 -27.97
CA ALA A 6 8.26 13.70 -28.05
C ALA A 6 8.31 14.54 -26.76
N MET A 7 7.24 14.53 -25.96
CA MET A 7 7.15 15.32 -24.73
C MET A 7 7.86 14.67 -23.53
N LEU A 8 7.99 13.34 -23.52
CA LEU A 8 8.71 12.60 -22.47
C LEU A 8 10.25 12.75 -22.60
N ALA A 9 10.75 13.00 -23.82
CA ALA A 9 12.17 13.24 -24.05
C ALA A 9 12.63 14.64 -23.57
N MET A 10 11.73 15.62 -23.53
CA MET A 10 12.07 16.99 -23.13
C MET A 10 12.10 17.19 -21.60
N ALA A 11 11.33 16.40 -20.85
CA ALA A 11 11.29 16.47 -19.38
C ALA A 11 12.55 15.87 -18.71
N GLY A 12 13.31 15.01 -19.39
CA GLY A 12 14.55 14.44 -18.87
C GLY A 12 15.78 15.36 -18.94
N TYR A 13 15.72 16.46 -19.71
CA TYR A 13 16.91 17.27 -20.01
C TYR A 13 17.27 18.27 -18.89
N GLN A 14 16.29 18.72 -18.10
CA GLN A 14 16.52 19.69 -17.01
C GLN A 14 17.25 19.10 -15.80
N ASN A 15 17.25 17.77 -15.67
CA ASN A 15 17.80 17.08 -14.50
C ASN A 15 19.16 16.43 -14.78
N ARG A 16 19.80 16.69 -15.93
CA ARG A 16 21.09 16.08 -16.30
C ARG A 16 22.20 16.38 -15.30
N ASP A 17 22.24 17.59 -14.73
CA ASP A 17 23.26 17.98 -13.74
C ASP A 17 23.09 17.21 -12.42
N LYS A 18 21.85 16.98 -11.97
CA LYS A 18 21.54 16.19 -10.77
C LYS A 18 21.85 14.69 -10.97
N LEU A 19 21.64 14.18 -12.19
CA LEU A 19 21.98 12.81 -12.57
C LEU A 19 23.49 12.61 -12.67
N ALA A 20 24.21 13.60 -13.19
CA ALA A 20 25.68 13.60 -13.22
C ALA A 20 26.26 13.68 -11.80
N GLU A 21 25.63 14.43 -10.89
CA GLU A 21 26.06 14.53 -9.49
C GLU A 21 25.82 13.24 -8.69
N LEU A 22 24.68 12.56 -8.92
CA LEU A 22 24.39 11.25 -8.35
C LEU A 22 25.33 10.15 -8.90
N LEU A 23 25.66 10.20 -10.20
CA LEU A 23 26.59 9.26 -10.81
C LEU A 23 28.03 9.50 -10.34
N LYS A 24 28.41 10.76 -10.13
CA LYS A 24 29.71 11.17 -9.59
C LYS A 24 29.85 10.83 -8.10
N GLY A 25 28.76 10.86 -7.34
CA GLY A 25 28.70 10.37 -5.96
C GLY A 25 28.83 8.85 -5.84
N ALA A 26 28.35 8.09 -6.83
CA ALA A 26 28.43 6.63 -6.85
C ALA A 26 29.76 6.06 -7.36
N THR A 27 30.60 6.88 -8.03
CA THR A 27 31.82 6.42 -8.72
C THR A 27 33.12 7.12 -8.25
N GLY A 28 33.04 8.06 -7.31
CA GLY A 28 34.16 8.93 -6.91
C GLY A 28 34.74 8.70 -5.50
N GLY A 29 34.75 7.47 -4.99
CA GLY A 29 35.23 7.16 -3.63
C GLY A 29 36.15 5.95 -3.57
N SER A 30 37.33 6.04 -4.17
CA SER A 30 38.41 5.05 -3.99
C SER A 30 39.56 5.68 -3.21
N SER A 31 39.62 5.43 -1.89
CA SER A 31 40.90 5.44 -1.15
C SER A 31 40.75 4.86 0.27
N ALA A 32 41.60 3.87 0.54
CA ALA A 32 42.09 3.41 1.83
C ALA A 32 41.24 2.41 2.66
N GLY A 33 41.64 1.13 2.55
CA GLY A 33 41.93 0.25 3.69
C GLY A 33 40.74 -0.35 4.45
N GLY A 34 40.57 -1.67 4.37
CA GLY A 34 39.72 -2.41 5.32
C GLY A 34 38.98 -3.56 4.68
N GLN A 35 39.47 -4.75 4.96
CA GLN A 35 38.95 -6.05 4.53
C GLN A 35 37.64 -6.36 5.26
N GLN A 36 36.50 -6.45 4.55
CA GLN A 36 35.29 -7.12 5.04
C GLN A 36 34.31 -7.43 3.88
N PRO A 37 33.60 -8.58 3.91
CA PRO A 37 32.81 -9.08 2.79
C PRO A 37 31.58 -8.21 2.48
N PRO A 38 31.18 -8.06 1.20
CA PRO A 38 30.10 -7.17 0.80
C PRO A 38 28.74 -7.86 0.97
N GLY A 39 28.13 -7.73 2.16
CA GLY A 39 26.81 -8.31 2.47
C GLY A 39 25.78 -7.32 3.04
N GLY A 40 26.07 -6.03 3.09
CA GLY A 40 25.36 -5.10 3.98
C GLY A 40 24.25 -4.22 3.41
N VAL A 41 24.14 -4.06 2.09
CA VAL A 41 23.13 -3.12 1.50
C VAL A 41 21.99 -3.84 0.77
N LEU A 42 22.24 -5.05 0.24
CA LEU A 42 21.18 -5.91 -0.31
C LEU A 42 20.33 -6.56 0.79
N GLY A 43 20.88 -6.80 1.98
CA GLY A 43 20.13 -7.32 3.14
C GLY A 43 19.17 -6.29 3.75
N ASN A 44 19.54 -5.00 3.76
CA ASN A 44 18.69 -3.93 4.30
C ASN A 44 17.54 -3.54 3.33
N LEU A 45 17.75 -3.70 2.02
CA LEU A 45 16.68 -3.55 1.02
C LEU A 45 15.77 -4.79 0.97
N GLY A 46 16.32 -6.00 1.20
CA GLY A 46 15.53 -7.22 1.36
C GLY A 46 14.64 -7.20 2.61
N GLY A 47 15.10 -6.60 3.72
CA GLY A 47 14.30 -6.41 4.93
C GLY A 47 13.23 -5.32 4.82
N MET A 48 13.52 -4.23 4.10
CA MET A 48 12.54 -3.17 3.86
C MET A 48 11.46 -3.58 2.85
N LEU A 49 11.76 -4.46 1.90
CA LEU A 49 10.75 -5.03 0.99
C LEU A 49 9.93 -6.16 1.64
N GLY A 50 10.48 -6.82 2.67
CA GLY A 50 9.84 -7.93 3.40
C GLY A 50 9.05 -7.51 4.65
N ALA A 51 9.27 -6.32 5.21
CA ALA A 51 8.64 -5.91 6.48
C ALA A 51 7.96 -4.52 6.47
N GLY A 52 7.85 -3.84 5.33
CA GLY A 52 7.18 -2.51 5.30
C GLY A 52 7.16 -1.75 3.97
N GLY A 53 7.67 -2.32 2.87
CA GLY A 53 7.57 -1.74 1.53
C GLY A 53 6.21 -2.00 0.88
N ILE A 54 6.01 -1.48 -0.33
CA ILE A 54 4.76 -1.57 -1.13
C ILE A 54 4.25 -3.02 -1.27
N GLY A 55 5.11 -4.05 -1.16
CA GLY A 55 4.69 -5.46 -1.08
C GLY A 55 3.91 -5.82 0.20
N GLY A 56 4.23 -5.20 1.34
CA GLY A 56 3.47 -5.32 2.59
C GLY A 56 2.19 -4.49 2.61
N LEU A 57 2.09 -3.42 1.81
CA LEU A 57 0.83 -2.67 1.65
C LEU A 57 -0.20 -3.45 0.81
N LEU A 58 0.26 -4.27 -0.14
CA LEU A 58 -0.62 -5.11 -0.97
C LEU A 58 -1.03 -6.41 -0.26
N ASN A 59 -0.16 -6.98 0.58
CA ASN A 59 -0.45 -8.21 1.32
C ASN A 59 -1.05 -7.94 2.72
N GLY A 60 -0.72 -6.80 3.33
CA GLY A 60 -1.16 -6.40 4.67
C GLY A 60 -2.31 -5.39 4.68
N GLY A 61 -2.76 -4.86 3.54
CA GLY A 61 -3.78 -3.81 3.51
C GLY A 61 -5.13 -4.22 4.11
N ILE A 62 -5.59 -5.45 3.83
CA ILE A 62 -6.84 -5.98 4.39
C ILE A 62 -6.64 -6.39 5.86
N GLY A 63 -5.49 -6.98 6.21
CA GLY A 63 -5.14 -7.31 7.59
C GLY A 63 -5.05 -6.07 8.48
N GLU A 64 -4.45 -4.99 7.98
CA GLU A 64 -4.35 -3.69 8.65
C GLU A 64 -5.73 -3.05 8.82
N LEU A 65 -6.59 -3.12 7.80
CA LEU A 65 -7.99 -2.69 7.93
C LEU A 65 -8.70 -3.46 9.05
N LEU A 66 -8.56 -4.78 9.08
CA LEU A 66 -9.15 -5.61 10.13
C LEU A 66 -8.61 -5.29 11.53
N GLU A 67 -7.31 -5.06 11.64
CA GLU A 67 -6.67 -4.62 12.87
C GLU A 67 -7.27 -3.27 13.33
N ARG A 68 -7.47 -2.32 12.41
CA ARG A 68 -8.13 -1.04 12.72
C ARG A 68 -9.58 -1.23 13.13
N PHE A 69 -10.33 -2.11 12.46
CA PHE A 69 -11.69 -2.47 12.87
C PHE A 69 -11.71 -2.99 14.30
N ASN A 70 -10.79 -3.90 14.63
CA ASN A 70 -10.64 -4.43 15.98
C ASN A 70 -10.30 -3.33 17.01
N GLN A 71 -9.36 -2.44 16.68
CA GLN A 71 -8.99 -1.30 17.53
C GLN A 71 -10.13 -0.29 17.74
N ASN A 72 -11.03 -0.16 16.76
CA ASN A 72 -12.22 0.70 16.84
C ASN A 72 -13.43 0.01 17.52
N GLY A 73 -13.25 -1.18 18.11
CA GLY A 73 -14.32 -1.92 18.78
C GLY A 73 -15.24 -2.70 17.84
N GLN A 74 -14.91 -2.78 16.56
CA GLN A 74 -15.66 -3.48 15.51
C GLN A 74 -15.02 -4.83 15.13
N GLY A 75 -14.25 -5.42 16.04
CA GLY A 75 -13.57 -6.71 15.80
C GLY A 75 -14.54 -7.84 15.44
N GLU A 76 -15.74 -7.86 16.04
CA GLU A 76 -16.76 -8.87 15.72
C GLU A 76 -17.31 -8.74 14.29
N VAL A 77 -17.37 -7.52 13.76
CA VAL A 77 -17.83 -7.26 12.40
C VAL A 77 -16.75 -7.70 11.41
N ALA A 78 -15.51 -7.29 11.65
CA ALA A 78 -14.34 -7.73 10.90
C ALA A 78 -14.17 -9.26 10.87
N ASP A 79 -14.32 -9.92 12.03
CA ASP A 79 -14.23 -11.37 12.16
C ASP A 79 -15.35 -12.10 11.41
N SER A 80 -16.55 -11.50 11.33
CA SER A 80 -17.68 -12.05 10.56
C SER A 80 -17.43 -12.08 9.05
N TRP A 81 -16.55 -11.21 8.54
CA TRP A 81 -16.18 -11.17 7.13
C TRP A 81 -15.09 -12.17 6.79
N VAL A 82 -14.27 -12.55 7.77
CA VAL A 82 -13.18 -13.52 7.58
C VAL A 82 -13.70 -14.93 7.78
N LYS A 83 -14.51 -15.15 8.81
CA LYS A 83 -15.04 -16.48 9.12
C LYS A 83 -16.20 -16.83 8.18
N PRO A 84 -16.34 -18.12 7.82
CA PRO A 84 -17.51 -18.56 7.06
C PRO A 84 -18.79 -18.33 7.86
N GLY A 85 -19.77 -17.64 7.25
CA GLY A 85 -21.04 -17.33 7.90
C GLY A 85 -21.74 -16.12 7.29
N PRO A 86 -22.83 -15.65 7.91
CA PRO A 86 -23.47 -14.40 7.49
C PRO A 86 -22.58 -13.20 7.84
N ASN A 87 -22.18 -12.45 6.81
CA ASN A 87 -21.44 -11.19 6.99
C ASN A 87 -22.29 -10.16 7.72
N LYS A 88 -21.76 -9.56 8.79
CA LYS A 88 -22.41 -8.41 9.43
C LYS A 88 -22.29 -7.17 8.54
N GLU A 89 -23.39 -6.44 8.43
CA GLU A 89 -23.38 -5.12 7.81
C GLU A 89 -22.64 -4.12 8.69
N ILE A 90 -22.09 -3.09 8.06
CA ILE A 90 -21.39 -1.99 8.72
C ILE A 90 -21.94 -0.65 8.27
N SER A 91 -22.08 0.29 9.19
CA SER A 91 -22.55 1.64 8.88
C SER A 91 -21.42 2.49 8.26
N SER A 92 -21.75 3.43 7.36
CA SER A 92 -20.81 4.41 6.81
C SER A 92 -19.93 5.14 7.87
N PRO A 93 -20.45 5.61 9.02
CA PRO A 93 -19.61 6.25 10.04
C PRO A 93 -18.65 5.27 10.74
N GLU A 94 -19.06 4.03 10.95
CA GLU A 94 -18.23 2.98 11.54
C GLU A 94 -17.07 2.61 10.60
N LEU A 95 -17.39 2.47 9.32
CA LEU A 95 -16.44 2.24 8.24
C LEU A 95 -15.44 3.39 8.11
N ARG A 96 -15.91 4.65 8.20
CA ARG A 96 -15.06 5.84 8.16
C ARG A 96 -14.03 5.85 9.29
N ASN A 97 -14.42 5.48 10.51
CA ASN A 97 -13.52 5.43 11.64
C ASN A 97 -12.46 4.32 11.51
N ALA A 98 -12.87 3.15 11.01
CA ALA A 98 -11.95 2.03 10.83
C ALA A 98 -10.96 2.23 9.67
N ILE A 99 -11.42 2.74 8.52
CA ILE A 99 -10.55 3.01 7.37
C ILE A 99 -9.66 4.23 7.61
N GLY A 100 -10.21 5.25 8.25
CA GLY A 100 -9.54 6.52 8.49
C GLY A 100 -9.53 7.47 7.29
N SER A 101 -9.36 8.75 7.57
CA SER A 101 -9.44 9.82 6.55
C SER A 101 -8.32 9.74 5.51
N ASP A 102 -7.12 9.28 5.88
CA ASP A 102 -5.96 9.20 4.96
C ASP A 102 -6.22 8.23 3.79
N VAL A 103 -6.82 7.07 4.08
CA VAL A 103 -7.16 6.08 3.05
C VAL A 103 -8.34 6.57 2.22
N LEU A 104 -9.33 7.22 2.83
CA LEU A 104 -10.43 7.85 2.11
C LEU A 104 -9.95 8.93 1.13
N GLU A 105 -9.00 9.78 1.53
CA GLU A 105 -8.40 10.78 0.64
C GLU A 105 -7.65 10.13 -0.53
N LYS A 106 -6.91 9.04 -0.29
CA LYS A 106 -6.25 8.30 -1.38
C LYS A 106 -7.24 7.68 -2.35
N LEU A 107 -8.32 7.08 -1.83
CA LEU A 107 -9.39 6.51 -2.66
C LEU A 107 -10.10 7.60 -3.46
N GLU A 108 -10.36 8.77 -2.86
CA GLU A 108 -10.93 9.92 -3.54
C GLU A 108 -10.03 10.41 -4.67
N GLN A 109 -8.71 10.56 -4.44
CA GLN A 109 -7.76 10.95 -5.47
C GLN A 109 -7.63 9.93 -6.61
N GLN A 110 -7.74 8.64 -6.30
CA GLN A 110 -7.60 7.57 -7.30
C GLN A 110 -8.87 7.33 -8.11
N THR A 111 -10.03 7.38 -7.46
CA THR A 111 -11.33 7.07 -8.09
C THR A 111 -12.04 8.32 -8.62
N GLY A 112 -11.70 9.49 -8.11
CA GLY A 112 -12.42 10.74 -8.35
C GLY A 112 -13.78 10.82 -7.65
N LEU A 113 -14.10 9.87 -6.76
CA LEU A 113 -15.36 9.83 -6.02
C LEU A 113 -15.25 10.57 -4.68
N SER A 114 -16.33 11.24 -4.28
CA SER A 114 -16.42 11.84 -2.95
C SER A 114 -16.36 10.77 -1.85
N GLN A 115 -15.83 11.13 -0.67
CA GLN A 115 -15.72 10.21 0.46
C GLN A 115 -17.04 9.52 0.84
N ASP A 116 -18.17 10.23 0.77
CA ASP A 116 -19.50 9.69 1.09
C ASP A 116 -19.96 8.60 0.11
N GLU A 117 -19.67 8.77 -1.19
CA GLU A 117 -19.91 7.77 -2.23
C GLU A 117 -19.03 6.54 -2.02
N ILE A 118 -17.74 6.75 -1.68
CA ILE A 118 -16.80 5.67 -1.38
C ILE A 118 -17.29 4.88 -0.17
N LEU A 119 -17.67 5.56 0.92
CA LEU A 119 -18.19 4.91 2.13
C LEU A 119 -19.47 4.12 1.85
N THR A 120 -20.40 4.67 1.08
CA THR A 120 -21.66 4.01 0.72
C THR A 120 -21.43 2.76 -0.13
N ARG A 121 -20.44 2.79 -1.03
CA ARG A 121 -20.10 1.62 -1.84
C ARG A 121 -19.34 0.58 -1.03
N LEU A 122 -18.36 0.99 -0.24
CA LEU A 122 -17.61 0.06 0.61
C LEU A 122 -18.50 -0.57 1.67
N SER A 123 -19.42 0.13 2.30
CA SER A 123 -20.31 -0.48 3.32
C SER A 123 -21.14 -1.63 2.77
N ARG A 124 -21.49 -1.56 1.47
CA ARG A 124 -22.23 -2.62 0.76
C ARG A 124 -21.33 -3.73 0.23
N GLU A 125 -20.20 -3.38 -0.37
CA GLU A 125 -19.38 -4.31 -1.15
C GLU A 125 -18.25 -4.93 -0.33
N LEU A 126 -17.69 -4.21 0.64
CA LEU A 126 -16.53 -4.63 1.43
C LEU A 126 -16.79 -5.94 2.20
N PRO A 127 -17.94 -6.13 2.90
CA PRO A 127 -18.20 -7.38 3.61
C PRO A 127 -18.12 -8.60 2.69
N SER A 128 -18.73 -8.51 1.51
CA SER A 128 -18.73 -9.59 0.51
C SER A 128 -17.40 -9.75 -0.20
N ALA A 129 -16.65 -8.66 -0.37
CA ALA A 129 -15.33 -8.68 -0.99
C ALA A 129 -14.29 -9.35 -0.08
N VAL A 130 -14.32 -9.06 1.22
CA VAL A 130 -13.43 -9.69 2.22
C VAL A 130 -13.74 -11.18 2.31
N ASP A 131 -15.01 -11.57 2.46
CA ASP A 131 -15.43 -12.98 2.51
C ASP A 131 -14.94 -13.80 1.31
N LYS A 132 -15.10 -13.27 0.09
CA LYS A 132 -14.58 -13.91 -1.13
C LYS A 132 -13.06 -14.05 -1.16
N TYR A 133 -12.35 -13.15 -0.49
CA TYR A 133 -10.89 -13.16 -0.40
C TYR A 133 -10.39 -14.03 0.77
N THR A 134 -11.27 -14.50 1.66
CA THR A 134 -10.95 -15.38 2.80
C THR A 134 -11.65 -16.74 2.73
N PRO A 135 -11.47 -17.52 1.66
CA PRO A 135 -12.18 -18.80 1.47
C PRO A 135 -11.89 -19.83 2.57
N ASP A 136 -10.70 -19.80 3.17
CA ASP A 136 -10.27 -20.73 4.24
C ASP A 136 -10.50 -20.18 5.65
N GLY A 137 -11.25 -19.09 5.82
CA GLY A 137 -11.37 -18.44 7.13
C GLY A 137 -10.11 -17.68 7.55
N ARG A 138 -9.22 -17.40 6.58
CA ARG A 138 -7.93 -16.74 6.73
C ARG A 138 -7.65 -15.91 5.48
N LEU A 139 -6.97 -14.77 5.65
CA LEU A 139 -6.44 -14.02 4.53
C LEU A 139 -5.33 -14.84 3.86
N PRO A 140 -5.28 -14.91 2.53
CA PRO A 140 -4.23 -15.63 1.83
C PRO A 140 -2.89 -15.00 2.20
N GLU A 141 -2.01 -15.79 2.82
CA GLU A 141 -0.61 -15.41 2.98
C GLU A 141 0.03 -15.52 1.60
N ALA A 142 0.34 -14.38 0.96
CA ALA A 142 1.11 -14.38 -0.29
C ALA A 142 2.58 -14.77 -0.08
#